data_AF-A0ABD5J945-F1
#
_entry.id   AF-A0ABD5J945-F1
#
_cell.length_a   1.000
_cell.length_b   1.000
_cell.length_c   1.000
_cell.angle_alpha   90.00
_cell.angle_beta   90.00
_cell.angle_gamma   90.00
#
_symmetry.space_group_name_H-M   'P 1'
#
loop_
_entity.id
_entity.type
_entity.pdbx_description
1 polymer ?
#
loop_
_entity_poly.entity_id
_entity_poly.type
_entity_poly.pdbx_seq_one_letter_code
_entity_poly.pdbx_strand_id
1 'polypeptide(L)' 'MSTALSRLTHPHGGPLTLGLELPLDNDWGQSRLATDRKAGRPFGVPSREAHAQLARLADQSGFAAL' A
#
# COMPACT_ATOMS: atom_id res chain seq x y z
N MET A 1 33.68 4.33 3.06
CA MET A 1 32.50 4.70 2.25
C MET A 1 31.25 4.35 3.04
N SER A 2 30.26 5.24 3.10
CA SER A 2 28.99 4.94 3.78
C SER A 2 28.17 3.98 2.93
N THR A 3 27.77 2.84 3.51
CA THR A 3 26.84 1.91 2.84
C THR A 3 25.40 2.43 2.92
N ALA A 4 24.50 1.88 2.10
CA ALA A 4 23.08 2.20 2.18
C ALA A 4 22.48 1.83 3.55
N LEU A 5 22.85 0.66 4.08
CA LEU A 5 22.41 0.20 5.41
C LEU A 5 22.91 1.11 6.52
N SER A 6 24.19 1.53 6.47
CA SER A 6 24.77 2.43 7.48
C SER A 6 24.07 3.80 7.55
N ARG A 7 23.42 4.25 6.47
CA ARG A 7 22.62 5.48 6.48
C ARG A 7 21.24 5.27 7.10
N LEU A 8 20.63 4.10 6.90
CA LEU A 8 19.33 3.74 7.48
C LEU A 8 19.39 3.50 8.98
N THR A 9 20.52 2.98 9.48
CA THR A 9 20.70 2.64 10.90
C THR A 9 21.55 3.66 11.66
N HIS A 10 21.76 4.86 11.09
CA HIS A 10 22.69 5.82 11.67
C HIS A 10 22.14 6.38 13.01
N PRO A 11 22.92 6.38 14.11
CA PRO A 11 22.42 6.79 15.43
C PRO A 11 21.92 8.24 15.52
N HIS A 12 22.39 9.10 14.61
CA HIS A 12 21.97 10.50 14.51
C HIS A 12 20.95 10.75 13.38
N GLY A 13 20.59 9.72 12.61
CA GLY A 13 19.45 9.78 11.71
C GLY A 13 18.18 9.58 12.53
N GLY A 14 17.11 10.30 12.20
CA GLY A 14 15.79 10.04 12.77
C GLY A 14 15.36 8.57 12.58
N PRO A 15 14.30 8.12 13.26
CA PRO A 15 13.83 6.75 13.14
C PRO A 15 13.48 6.41 11.68
N LEU A 16 13.78 5.17 11.27
CA LEU A 16 13.30 4.64 10.00
C LEU A 16 11.77 4.56 10.02
N THR A 17 11.13 5.21 9.06
CA THR A 17 9.69 5.14 8.86
C THR A 17 9.34 4.31 7.64
N LEU A 18 8.26 3.55 7.72
CA LEU A 18 7.69 2.81 6.61
C LEU A 18 6.28 3.33 6.33
N GLY A 19 5.97 3.58 5.05
CA GLY A 19 4.63 3.88 4.57
C GLY A 19 4.09 2.73 3.72
N LEU A 20 2.76 2.67 3.56
CA LEU A 20 2.09 1.69 2.72
C LEU A 20 1.34 2.38 1.59
N GLU A 21 1.67 2.07 0.35
CA GLU A 21 0.78 2.40 -0.75
C GLU A 21 -0.37 1.40 -0.76
N LEU A 22 -1.59 1.86 -0.43
CA LEU A 22 -2.76 1.00 -0.56
C LEU A 22 -2.98 0.65 -2.03
N PRO A 23 -3.56 -0.54 -2.32
CA PRO A 23 -3.91 -0.89 -3.68
C PRO A 23 -4.81 0.19 -4.28
N LEU A 24 -4.23 1.07 -5.09
CA LEU A 24 -4.89 1.59 -6.26
C LEU A 24 -5.17 0.32 -7.05
N ASP A 25 -6.44 -0.01 -7.29
CA ASP A 25 -6.88 -1.29 -7.86
C ASP A 25 -6.45 -1.44 -9.35
N ASN A 26 -5.16 -1.23 -9.60
CA ASN A 26 -4.48 -1.30 -10.88
C ASN A 26 -4.00 -2.73 -11.14
N ASP A 27 -4.36 -3.67 -10.26
CA ASP A 27 -4.17 -5.09 -10.50
C ASP A 27 -5.14 -5.52 -11.60
N TRP A 28 -4.82 -5.16 -12.85
CA TRP A 28 -5.48 -5.65 -14.05
C TRP A 28 -5.11 -7.10 -14.35
N GLY A 29 -4.63 -7.84 -13.35
CA GLY A 29 -4.46 -9.28 -13.42
C GLY A 29 -5.76 -9.95 -13.88
N GLN A 30 -5.61 -11.02 -14.67
CA GLN A 30 -6.75 -11.71 -15.29
C GLN A 30 -7.79 -12.19 -14.27
N SER A 31 -7.35 -12.59 -13.08
CA SER A 31 -8.23 -13.01 -11.97
C SER A 31 -9.09 -11.85 -11.44
N ARG A 32 -8.51 -10.67 -11.31
CA ARG A 32 -9.19 -9.46 -10.85
C ARG A 32 -10.20 -8.99 -11.88
N LEU A 33 -9.80 -8.90 -13.15
CA LEU A 33 -10.68 -8.54 -14.26
C LEU A 33 -11.88 -9.50 -14.39
N ALA A 34 -11.66 -10.81 -14.21
CA ALA A 34 -12.75 -11.78 -14.22
C ALA A 34 -13.71 -11.60 -13.04
N THR A 35 -13.19 -11.27 -11.86
CA THR A 35 -13.99 -11.00 -10.65
C THR A 35 -14.80 -9.73 -10.81
N ASP A 36 -14.19 -8.64 -11.27
CA ASP A 36 -14.84 -7.36 -11.49
C ASP A 36 -15.93 -7.46 -12.58
N ARG A 37 -15.65 -8.21 -13.66
CA ARG A 37 -16.66 -8.48 -14.69
C ARG A 37 -17.86 -9.26 -14.14
N LYS A 38 -17.63 -10.26 -13.28
CA LYS A 38 -18.72 -10.99 -12.59
C LYS A 38 -19.50 -10.09 -11.64
N ALA A 39 -18.82 -9.15 -10.98
CA ALA A 39 -19.42 -8.19 -10.06
C ALA A 39 -20.07 -6.98 -10.77
N GLY A 40 -20.02 -6.89 -12.10
CA GLY A 40 -20.58 -5.79 -12.87
C GLY A 40 -19.84 -4.45 -12.70
N ARG A 41 -18.57 -4.49 -12.27
CA ARG A 41 -17.78 -3.28 -12.02
C ARG A 41 -17.26 -2.68 -13.34
N PRO A 42 -17.21 -1.33 -13.45
CA PRO A 42 -16.65 -0.68 -14.62
C PRO A 42 -15.15 -0.99 -14.77
N PHE A 43 -14.72 -1.26 -16.00
CA PHE A 43 -13.31 -1.48 -16.31
C PHE A 43 -12.47 -0.25 -15.97
N GLY A 44 -11.32 -0.46 -15.33
CA GLY A 44 -10.38 0.61 -14.99
C GLY A 44 -10.83 1.50 -13.83
N VAL A 45 -11.96 1.21 -13.19
CA VAL A 45 -12.41 1.93 -11.99
C VAL A 45 -12.02 1.13 -10.75
N PRO A 46 -11.08 1.64 -9.93
CA PRO A 46 -10.62 0.90 -8.79
C PRO A 46 -11.66 0.84 -7.67
N SER A 47 -11.81 -0.34 -7.04
CA SER A 47 -12.64 -0.46 -5.86
C SER A 47 -11.99 0.21 -4.66
N ARG A 48 -12.75 1.07 -3.98
CA ARG A 48 -12.32 1.77 -2.75
C ARG A 48 -12.96 1.19 -1.49
N GLU A 49 -13.75 0.13 -1.61
CA GLU A 49 -14.53 -0.44 -0.50
C GLU A 49 -13.64 -0.86 0.68
N ALA A 50 -12.46 -1.43 0.39
CA ALA A 50 -11.52 -1.86 1.42
C ALA A 50 -10.60 -0.74 1.93
N HIS A 51 -10.50 0.41 1.25
CA HIS A 51 -9.51 1.45 1.57
C HIS A 51 -9.64 1.95 3.00
N ALA A 52 -10.86 2.20 3.48
CA ALA A 52 -11.07 2.69 4.84
C ALA A 52 -10.68 1.65 5.91
N GLN A 53 -10.92 0.36 5.64
CA GLN A 53 -10.51 -0.72 6.53
C GLN A 53 -8.99 -0.88 6.55
N LEU A 54 -8.36 -0.88 5.37
CA LEU A 54 -6.91 -1.00 5.22
C LEU A 54 -6.18 0.20 5.84
N ALA A 55 -6.72 1.41 5.69
CA ALA A 55 -6.19 2.61 6.31
C ALA A 55 -6.19 2.52 7.84
N ARG A 56 -7.30 2.06 8.44
CA ARG A 56 -7.37 1.82 9.89
C ARG A 56 -6.40 0.75 10.35
N LEU A 57 -6.24 -0.32 9.57
CA LEU A 57 -5.28 -1.38 9.91
C LEU A 57 -3.83 -0.87 9.84
N ALA A 58 -3.51 -0.04 8.85
CA ALA A 58 -2.18 0.55 8.71
C ALA A 58 -1.83 1.47 9.88
N ASP A 59 -2.77 2.32 10.29
CA ASP A 59 -2.65 3.18 11.47
C ASP A 59 -2.43 2.34 12.75
N GLN A 60 -3.27 1.31 12.97
CA GLN A 60 -3.14 0.40 14.11
C GLN A 60 -1.83 -0.42 14.10
N SER A 61 -1.26 -0.65 12.92
CA SER A 61 -0.01 -1.39 12.75
C SER A 61 1.24 -0.49 12.84
N GLY A 62 1.07 0.82 13.00
CA GLY A 62 2.18 1.77 13.20
C GLY A 62 2.90 2.19 11.91
N PHE A 63 2.26 2.08 10.74
CA PHE A 63 2.80 2.67 9.52
C PHE A 63 2.74 4.20 9.60
N ALA A 64 3.77 4.86 9.10
CA ALA A 64 3.92 6.31 9.20
C ALA A 64 3.10 7.08 8.16
N ALA A 65 2.67 6.42 7.07
CA ALA A 65 1.93 7.01 5.98
C ALA A 65 1.16 5.96 5.15
N LEU A 66 0.17 6.45 4.41
CA LEU A 66 -0.56 5.76 3.34
C LEU A 66 -0.32 6.43 1.98
#